data_AF-A0A2J8GGD4-F1
#
_entry.id   AF-A0A2J8GGD4-F1
#
_cell.length_a   1.000
_cell.length_b   1.000
_cell.length_c   1.000
_cell.angle_alpha   90.00
_cell.angle_beta   90.00
_cell.angle_gamma   90.00
#
_symmetry.space_group_name_H-M   'P 1'
#
loop_
_entity.id
_entity.type
_entity.pdbx_description
1 polymer ?
#
loop_
_entity_poly.entity_id
_entity_poly.type
_entity_poly.pdbx_seq_one_letter_code
_entity_poly.pdbx_strand_id
1 'polypeptide(L)' 'MSSQNPDPLEDHITGLEPGGGVPPGETPPGEGSTGGPQGHDEGGPPRGTQVAVLVLIGIVVLLCLLFFVGYIVGLL' A
#
# COMPACT_ATOMS: atom_id res chain seq x y z
N MET A 1 4.93 7.27 -20.72
CA MET A 1 6.05 7.04 -19.79
C MET A 1 6.96 6.02 -20.45
N SER A 2 8.26 6.32 -20.60
CA SER A 2 9.24 5.37 -21.13
C SER A 2 9.69 4.46 -19.99
N SER A 3 9.62 3.14 -20.19
CA SER A 3 10.11 2.16 -19.23
C SER A 3 11.60 2.38 -19.02
N GLN A 4 12.04 2.47 -17.76
CA GLN A 4 13.43 2.74 -17.39
C GLN A 4 14.26 1.45 -17.48
N ASN A 5 14.16 0.75 -18.62
CA ASN A 5 14.97 -0.41 -18.90
C ASN A 5 16.38 0.09 -19.29
N PRO A 6 17.45 -0.29 -18.55
CA PRO A 6 18.81 0.18 -18.84
C PRO A 6 19.43 -0.43 -20.11
N ASP A 7 18.75 -1.39 -20.73
CA ASP A 7 19.14 -2.01 -22.00
C ASP A 7 18.36 -1.35 -23.16
N PRO A 8 19.03 -0.79 -24.19
CA PRO A 8 18.36 -0.17 -25.34
C PRO A 8 17.60 -1.21 -26.17
N LEU A 9 16.37 -1.49 -25.75
CA LEU A 9 15.43 -2.47 -26.33
C LEU A 9 14.76 -1.99 -27.62
N GLU A 10 15.27 -0.95 -28.27
CA GLU A 10 14.49 -0.25 -29.30
C GLU A 10 14.46 -0.91 -30.68
N ASP A 11 15.05 -2.08 -30.94
CA ASP A 11 14.69 -2.83 -32.18
C ASP A 11 15.23 -4.27 -32.39
N HIS A 12 15.84 -4.93 -31.40
CA HIS A 12 16.43 -6.28 -31.62
C HIS A 12 15.88 -7.37 -30.67
N ILE A 13 14.55 -7.49 -30.61
CA ILE A 13 13.89 -8.66 -30.02
C ILE A 13 13.76 -9.76 -31.08
N THR A 14 14.58 -10.81 -30.94
CA THR A 14 14.57 -11.96 -31.85
C THR A 14 13.40 -12.87 -31.51
N GLY A 15 12.83 -13.55 -32.52
CA GLY A 15 11.88 -14.63 -32.27
C GLY A 15 10.47 -14.22 -31.84
N LEU A 16 10.09 -12.94 -31.87
CA LEU A 16 8.72 -12.55 -31.51
C LEU A 16 7.67 -13.11 -32.48
N GLU A 17 6.80 -13.99 -32.02
CA GLU A 17 5.58 -14.30 -32.75
C GLU A 17 4.55 -13.15 -32.66
N PRO A 18 3.68 -12.99 -33.67
CA PRO A 18 2.53 -12.08 -33.59
C PRO A 18 1.70 -12.39 -32.34
N GLY A 19 1.82 -11.55 -31.31
CA GLY A 19 1.26 -11.80 -29.97
C GLY A 19 2.22 -11.53 -28.82
N GLY A 20 3.51 -11.31 -29.10
CA GLY A 20 4.51 -10.92 -28.09
C GLY A 20 5.12 -12.08 -27.31
N GLY A 21 4.89 -13.32 -27.76
CA GLY A 21 5.59 -14.51 -27.26
C GLY A 21 6.90 -14.77 -28.02
N VAL A 22 7.69 -15.72 -27.52
CA VAL A 22 8.89 -16.24 -28.19
C VAL A 22 8.87 -17.78 -28.19
N PRO A 23 9.60 -18.46 -29.09
CA PRO A 23 9.71 -19.91 -29.11
C PRO A 23 10.19 -20.49 -27.77
N PRO A 24 9.79 -21.74 -27.45
CA PRO A 24 10.30 -22.44 -26.27
C PRO A 24 11.83 -22.54 -26.29
N GLY A 25 12.49 -21.99 -25.26
CA GLY A 25 13.95 -21.98 -25.14
C GLY A 25 14.59 -20.60 -25.34
N GLU A 26 13.83 -19.63 -25.86
CA GLU A 26 14.24 -18.22 -25.87
C GLU A 26 13.74 -17.52 -24.60
N THR A 27 14.51 -16.55 -24.09
CA THR A 27 14.09 -15.77 -22.91
C THR A 27 12.91 -14.89 -23.33
N PRO A 28 11.73 -15.01 -22.71
CA PRO A 28 10.59 -14.17 -23.03
C PRO A 28 10.94 -12.68 -22.90
N PRO A 29 10.33 -11.80 -23.71
CA PRO A 29 10.44 -10.36 -23.52
C PRO A 29 10.01 -10.05 -22.09
N GLY A 30 10.67 -9.07 -21.46
CA GLY A 30 10.32 -8.67 -20.10
C GLY A 30 8.85 -8.24 -20.03
N GLU A 31 7.98 -9.15 -19.60
CA GLU A 31 6.59 -8.86 -19.32
C GLU A 31 6.56 -7.72 -18.31
N GLY A 32 5.88 -6.61 -18.66
CA GLY A 32 5.80 -5.45 -17.79
C GLY A 32 5.42 -5.87 -16.39
N SER A 33 6.36 -5.71 -15.46
CA SER A 33 6.23 -6.08 -14.05
C SER A 33 4.82 -5.79 -13.54
N THR A 34 4.13 -6.81 -13.02
CA THR A 34 2.82 -6.70 -12.36
C THR A 34 2.90 -5.99 -11.00
N GLY A 35 3.88 -5.12 -10.83
CA GLY A 35 4.10 -4.27 -9.67
C GLY A 35 4.35 -2.85 -10.12
N GLY A 36 3.37 -2.23 -10.78
CA GLY A 36 3.30 -0.78 -10.74
C GLY A 36 3.31 -0.35 -9.27
N PRO A 37 4.03 0.73 -8.90
CA PRO A 37 4.07 1.16 -7.50
C PRO A 37 2.63 1.25 -7.03
N GLN A 38 2.31 0.52 -5.97
CA GLN A 38 1.00 0.60 -5.33
C GLN A 38 0.85 2.06 -4.94
N GLY A 39 0.16 2.83 -5.78
CA GLY A 39 0.03 4.27 -5.66
C GLY A 39 -0.58 4.53 -4.30
N HIS A 40 0.28 4.82 -3.32
CA HIS A 40 -0.20 5.41 -2.10
C HIS A 40 -0.45 6.85 -2.50
N ASP A 41 -1.73 7.18 -2.68
CA ASP A 41 -2.14 8.57 -2.62
C ASP A 41 -1.52 9.13 -1.33
N GLU A 42 -0.61 10.09 -1.44
CA GLU A 42 0.00 10.73 -0.26
C GLU A 42 -1.02 11.57 0.54
N GLY A 43 -2.30 11.54 0.15
CA GLY A 43 -3.45 12.11 0.84
C GLY A 43 -3.91 11.30 2.05
N GLY A 44 -2.99 10.97 2.96
CA GLY A 44 -3.36 10.51 4.29
C GLY A 44 -4.20 11.56 5.04
N PRO A 45 -5.05 11.17 5.99
CA PRO A 45 -5.78 12.13 6.81
C PRO A 45 -4.81 13.15 7.44
N PRO A 46 -5.21 14.42 7.58
CA PRO A 46 -4.33 15.45 8.10
C PRO A 46 -3.84 15.03 9.49
N ARG A 47 -2.60 15.40 9.85
CA ARG A 47 -1.97 15.02 11.13
C ARG A 47 -2.88 15.30 12.35
N GLY A 48 -3.73 16.32 12.29
CA GLY A 48 -4.70 16.65 13.34
C GLY A 48 -5.77 15.57 13.57
N THR A 49 -6.20 14.85 12.53
CA THR A 49 -7.19 13.77 12.67
C THR A 49 -6.63 12.62 13.50
N GLN A 50 -5.38 12.24 13.28
CA GLN A 50 -4.74 11.17 14.06
C GLN A 50 -4.64 11.53 15.54
N VAL A 51 -4.24 12.77 15.86
CA VAL A 51 -4.18 13.25 17.25
C VAL A 51 -5.58 13.31 17.86
N ALA A 52 -6.58 13.80 17.13
CA ALA A 52 -7.96 13.86 17.61
C ALA A 52 -8.52 12.46 17.92
N VAL A 53 -8.29 11.48 17.05
CA VAL A 53 -8.69 10.08 17.29
C VAL A 53 -7.98 9.50 18.51
N LEU A 54 -6.67 9.73 18.64
CA LEU A 54 -5.90 9.25 19.80
C LEU A 54 -6.43 9.84 21.12
N VAL A 55 -6.70 11.16 21.15
CA VAL A 55 -7.25 11.85 22.31
C VAL A 55 -8.65 11.33 22.64
N LEU A 56 -9.51 11.13 21.63
CA LEU A 56 -10.86 10.58 21.82
C LEU A 56 -10.80 9.18 22.45
N ILE A 57 -9.95 8.30 21.94
CA ILE A 57 -9.75 6.95 22.50
C ILE A 57 -9.27 7.05 23.95
N GLY A 58 -8.30 7.94 24.24
CA GLY A 58 -7.80 8.17 25.60
C GLY A 58 -8.90 8.60 26.58
N ILE A 59 -9.78 9.51 26.14
CA ILE A 59 -10.93 9.95 26.95
C ILE A 59 -11.90 8.79 27.20
N VAL A 60 -12.25 8.02 26.17
CA VAL A 60 -13.18 6.87 26.31
C VAL A 60 -12.62 5.84 27.29
N VAL A 61 -11.33 5.49 27.16
CA VAL A 61 -10.66 4.55 28.08
C VAL A 61 -10.66 5.09 29.52
N LEU A 62 -10.36 6.38 29.71
CA LEU A 62 -10.38 7.01 31.03
C LEU A 62 -11.77 6.95 31.66
N LEU A 63 -12.82 7.25 30.89
CA LEU A 63 -14.21 7.19 31.36
C LEU A 63 -14.61 5.75 31.72
N CYS A 64 -14.26 4.76 30.90
CA CYS A 64 -14.50 3.36 31.22
C CYS A 64 -13.79 2.93 32.52
N LEU A 65 -12.53 3.32 32.71
CA LEU A 65 -11.78 3.01 33.93
C LEU A 65 -12.44 3.65 35.17
N LEU A 66 -12.80 4.93 35.10
CA LEU A 66 -13.49 5.61 36.20
C LEU A 66 -14.84 4.98 36.51
N PHE A 67 -15.60 4.58 35.49
CA PHE A 67 -16.85 3.86 35.66
C PHE A 67 -16.65 2.54 36.39
N PHE A 68 -15.72 1.69 35.95
CA PHE A 68 -15.45 0.42 36.62
C PHE A 68 -14.95 0.59 38.05
N VAL A 69 -14.08 1.57 38.29
CA VAL A 69 -13.62 1.90 39.64
C VAL A 69 -14.81 2.29 40.51
N GLY A 70 -15.64 3.24 40.06
CA GLY A 70 -16.84 3.68 40.78
C GLY A 70 -17.84 2.54 41.04
N TYR A 71 -18.03 1.65 40.07
CA TYR A 71 -18.87 0.46 40.22
C TYR A 71 -18.31 -0.51 41.27
N ILE A 72 -17.00 -0.77 41.27
CA ILE A 72 -16.36 -1.69 42.22
C ILE A 72 -16.41 -1.14 43.65
N VAL A 73 -16.22 0.17 43.84
CA VAL A 73 -16.30 0.80 45.16
C VAL A 73 -17.74 1.09 45.62
N GLY A 74 -18.75 0.82 44.78
CA GLY A 74 -20.17 1.04 45.10
C GLY A 74 -20.61 2.51 45.09
N LEU A 75 -19.89 3.35 44.33
CA LEU A 75 -20.20 4.78 44.13
C LEU A 75 -21.14 4.99 42.93
N LEU A 76 -21.26 3.98 42.06
CA LEU A 76 -22.13 3.90 40.89
C LEU A 76 -22.95 2.61 40.91
#